data_AF-A0A8J9SI00-F1
#
_entry.id   AF-A0A8J9SI00-F1
#
_cell.length_a   1.000
_cell.length_b   1.000
_cell.length_c   1.000
_cell.angle_alpha   90.00
_cell.angle_beta   90.00
_cell.angle_gamma   90.00
#
_symmetry.space_group_name_H-M   'P 1'
#
loop_
_entity.id
_entity.type
_entity.pdbx_description
1 polymer ?
#
loop_
_entity_poly.entity_id
_entity_poly.type
_entity_poly.pdbx_seq_one_letter_code
_entity_poly.pdbx_strand_id
1 'polypeptide(L)' 'LQELGPRFTLKLRWIQEGTFDTQFGEYEWIHKRKEMDTTRRKFHLV' A
#
# COMPACT_ATOMS: atom_id res chain seq x y z
N LEU A 1 28.62 8.62 -6.64
CA LEU A 1 27.62 7.89 -5.83
C LEU A 1 27.53 6.48 -6.39
N GLN A 2 27.81 5.48 -5.58
CA GLN A 2 27.74 4.07 -5.98
C GLN A 2 26.66 3.41 -5.13
N GLU A 3 25.57 2.96 -5.75
CA GLU A 3 24.54 2.21 -5.04
C GLU A 3 25.09 0.82 -4.68
N LEU A 4 24.95 0.46 -3.40
CA LEU A 4 25.25 -0.87 -2.90
C LEU A 4 23.93 -1.45 -2.36
N GLY A 5 23.40 -2.44 -3.06
CA GLY A 5 22.19 -3.14 -2.65
C GLY A 5 21.07 -3.11 -3.70
N PRO A 6 19.97 -3.84 -3.43
CA PRO A 6 18.88 -3.98 -4.37
C PRO A 6 18.03 -2.72 -4.45
N ARG A 7 17.59 -2.38 -5.66
CA ARG A 7 16.55 -1.39 -5.88
C ARG A 7 15.21 -2.10 -5.95
N PHE A 8 14.24 -1.64 -5.17
CA PHE A 8 12.88 -2.12 -5.20
C PHE A 8 11.91 -0.97 -5.49
N THR A 9 10.75 -1.34 -6.01
CA THR A 9 9.60 -0.45 -6.14
C THR A 9 8.42 -1.17 -5.49
N LEU A 10 7.90 -0.59 -4.42
CA LEU A 10 6.78 -1.15 -3.68
C LEU A 10 5.51 -0.39 -4.02
N LYS A 11 4.38 -1.09 -3.95
CA LYS A 11 3.04 -0.52 -4.03
C LYS A 11 2.31 -0.83 -2.73
N LEU A 12 1.75 0.20 -2.11
CA LEU A 12 0.96 0.04 -0.89
C LEU A 12 -0.26 -0.86 -1.17
N ARG A 13 -0.53 -1.79 -0.26
CA ARG A 13 -1.70 -2.69 -0.32
C ARG A 13 -2.72 -2.38 0.74
N TRP A 14 -2.27 -2.13 1.96
CA TRP A 14 -3.11 -1.76 3.09
C TRP A 14 -2.23 -1.09 4.16
N ILE A 15 -2.86 -0.31 5.03
CA ILE A 15 -2.29 0.28 6.24
C ILE A 15 -3.16 -0.20 7.39
N GLN A 16 -2.51 -0.72 8.43
CA GLN A 16 -3.15 -1.18 9.65
C GLN A 16 -2.81 -0.22 10.78
N GLU A 17 -3.81 0.10 11.61
CA GLU A 17 -3.59 0.87 12.82
C GLU A 17 -2.92 -0.02 13.88
N GLY A 18 -1.87 0.50 14.51
CA GLY A 18 -1.15 -0.22 15.57
C GLY A 18 -0.25 -1.34 15.04
N THR A 19 -0.16 -2.44 15.80
CA THR A 19 0.72 -3.57 15.48
C THR A 19 0.05 -4.54 14.49
N PHE A 20 0.87 -5.29 13.75
CA PHE A 20 0.37 -6.30 12.83
C PHE A 20 -0.48 -7.36 13.54
N ASP A 21 -1.77 -7.37 13.22
CA ASP A 21 -2.78 -8.31 13.68
C ASP A 21 -3.71 -8.65 12.52
N THR A 22 -3.64 -9.90 12.06
CA THR A 22 -4.45 -10.37 10.93
C THR A 22 -5.88 -10.75 11.30
N GLN A 23 -6.20 -10.88 12.59
CA GLN A 23 -7.49 -11.37 13.07
C GLN A 23 -8.42 -10.22 13.49
N PHE A 24 -7.90 -9.26 14.25
CA PHE A 24 -8.70 -8.17 14.83
C PHE A 24 -8.14 -6.78 14.51
N GLY A 25 -7.17 -6.72 13.62
CA GLY A 25 -6.57 -5.49 13.14
C GLY A 25 -7.53 -4.60 12.38
N GLU A 26 -7.68 -3.36 12.82
CA GLU A 26 -8.38 -2.33 12.06
C GLU A 26 -7.47 -1.73 10.99
N TYR A 27 -7.99 -1.63 9.77
CA TYR A 27 -7.26 -1.09 8.64
C TYR A 27 -7.66 0.35 8.39
N GLU A 28 -6.70 1.26 8.55
CA GLU A 28 -6.87 2.67 8.16
C GLU A 28 -7.09 2.80 6.64
N TRP A 29 -6.44 1.93 5.86
CA TRP A 29 -6.54 1.99 4.41
C TRP A 29 -6.37 0.62 3.75
N ILE A 30 -7.15 0.36 2.69
CA ILE A 30 -7.05 -0.87 1.89
C ILE A 30 -7.16 -0.53 0.39
N HIS A 31 -6.23 -1.02 -0.42
CA HIS A 31 -6.26 -0.89 -1.88
C HIS A 31 -7.33 -1.79 -2.49
N LYS A 32 -8.55 -1.27 -2.63
CA LYS A 32 -9.67 -1.97 -3.26
C LYS A 32 -9.54 -1.98 -4.78
N ARG A 33 -8.76 -2.93 -5.30
CA ARG A 33 -8.38 -3.01 -6.72
C ARG A 33 -9.53 -2.83 -7.71
N LYS A 34 -10.68 -3.48 -7.47
CA LYS A 34 -11.83 -3.42 -8.38
C LYS A 34 -12.45 -2.01 -8.48
N GLU A 35 -12.41 -1.26 -7.39
CA GLU A 35 -13.00 0.09 -7.29
C GLU A 35 -11.97 1.16 -7.70
N MET A 36 -10.72 0.96 -7.29
CA MET A 36 -9.65 1.95 -7.40
C MET A 36 -8.87 1.88 -8.71
N ASP A 37 -8.71 0.69 -9.32
CA ASP A 37 -7.95 0.53 -10.57
C ASP A 37 -8.84 0.77 -11.82
N THR A 38 -10.00 1.40 -11.67
CA THR A 38 -10.89 1.75 -12.79
C THR A 38 -10.24 2.75 -13.75
N THR A 39 -9.30 3.57 -13.25
CA THR A 39 -8.50 4.49 -14.07
C THR A 39 -7.08 4.62 -13.55
N ARG A 40 -6.11 4.75 -14.46
CA ARG A 40 -4.69 5.00 -14.13
C ARG A 40 -4.37 6.45 -13.82
N ARG A 41 -5.35 7.36 -13.96
CA ARG A 41 -5.16 8.81 -13.79
C ARG A 41 -5.33 9.29 -12.35
N LYS A 42 -5.90 8.45 -11.47
CA LYS A 42 -6.17 8.80 -10.08
C LYS A 42 -5.16 8.13 -9.16
N PHE A 43 -4.46 8.95 -8.37
CA PHE A 43 -3.65 8.48 -7.25
C PHE A 43 -4.52 8.48 -5.99
N HIS A 44 -4.48 7.40 -5.20
CA HIS A 44 -5.45 7.14 -4.12
C HIS A 44 -4.91 7.40 -2.71
N LEU A 45 -3.61 7.64 -2.59
CA LEU A 45 -2.94 7.98 -1.33
C LEU A 45 -2.39 9.41 -1.49
N VAL A 46 -2.44 10.25 -0.46
CA VAL A 46 -1.83 11.59 -0.48
C VAL A 46 -0.85 11.69 0.66
#